data_AF-A0A9E7H8V2-F1
#
_entry.id   AF-A0A9E7H8V2-F1
#
_cell.length_a   1.000
_cell.length_b   1.000
_cell.length_c   1.000
_cell.angle_alpha   90.00
_cell.angle_beta   90.00
_cell.angle_gamma   90.00
#
_symmetry.space_group_name_H-M   'P 1'
#
loop_
_entity.id
_entity.type
_entity.pdbx_description
1 polymer ?
#
loop_
_entity_poly.entity_id
_entity_poly.type
_entity_poly.pdbx_seq_one_letter_code
_entity_poly.pdbx_strand_id
1 'polypeptide(L)'
;RKQTNQHHPPPHTPPPPPPPPQLPAAINEDRTWQWGCDPAPLALSPSDCGVSGIVMASSDDSTNDGADQVLTEERGYTRLLTLNRPRQLNALSFPMIMQLLNNLIAYEKDPEVKLLILKGRGRAFCAGGDVAAISRSVIEGHWTLGAQIFWNEFILNYIIATYRKTQVSILNGIVMGGGAGLSIHGRFRVATEKTVFAMPETSLGLFPDIGASYFLSRLTGFFGEYVGLTGARLDGAEMLACGLATHFVPSMKLTLLEETLAKVETSDHFAICAIIDQFSRHVPLKESSAFNGLDVINKCFSKETVEEILSALELETVNAATEWIVAAIRSLKKASPISLKITLRAIREGRLQGVGQCLMKDYRLCCHILRKEASNDFFEWDPCSLDLVDGKVMDRYFSEVDDACWEDLKLPVRHASKL
;
A
#
# COMPACT_ATOMS: atom_id res chain seq x y z
N ARG A 1 39.75 16.63 -68.17
CA ARG A 1 39.87 17.17 -66.79
C ARG A 1 38.52 16.93 -66.10
N LYS A 2 38.37 15.82 -65.37
CA LYS A 2 38.15 15.77 -63.91
C LYS A 2 37.28 16.90 -63.35
N GLN A 3 36.04 16.56 -62.95
CA GLN A 3 35.53 16.81 -61.59
C GLN A 3 34.28 15.94 -61.34
N THR A 4 34.42 15.06 -60.36
CA THR A 4 33.38 14.24 -59.74
C THR A 4 32.51 15.10 -58.84
N ASN A 5 31.20 15.17 -59.09
CA ASN A 5 30.22 15.64 -58.11
C ASN A 5 29.57 14.41 -57.45
N GLN A 6 29.90 14.19 -56.17
CA GLN A 6 29.22 13.24 -55.30
C GLN A 6 27.88 13.85 -54.87
N HIS A 7 26.77 13.17 -55.14
CA HIS A 7 25.50 13.42 -54.48
C HIS A 7 25.42 12.57 -53.21
N HIS A 8 25.40 13.20 -52.05
CA HIS A 8 25.02 12.56 -50.79
C HIS A 8 23.48 12.39 -50.74
N PRO A 9 22.96 11.24 -50.29
CA PRO A 9 21.54 11.11 -49.98
C PRO A 9 21.20 11.86 -48.67
N PRO A 10 19.95 12.34 -48.49
CA PRO A 10 19.54 13.02 -47.26
C PRO A 10 19.48 12.03 -46.08
N PRO A 11 19.61 12.52 -44.83
CA PRO A 11 19.59 11.66 -43.65
C PRO A 11 18.19 11.07 -43.45
N HIS A 12 18.14 9.76 -43.15
CA HIS A 12 16.92 9.07 -42.74
C HIS A 12 16.44 9.60 -41.38
N THR A 13 15.25 10.20 -41.35
CA THR A 13 14.51 10.46 -40.13
C THR A 13 13.93 9.16 -39.58
N PRO A 14 14.06 8.85 -38.28
CA PRO A 14 13.40 7.70 -37.67
C PRO A 14 11.87 7.92 -37.64
N PRO A 15 11.06 6.85 -37.74
CA PRO A 15 9.61 6.97 -37.71
C PRO A 15 9.13 7.44 -36.33
N PRO A 16 8.01 8.19 -36.26
CA PRO A 16 7.46 8.65 -35.00
C PRO A 16 6.99 7.46 -34.14
N PRO A 17 7.02 7.60 -32.80
CA PRO A 17 6.53 6.56 -31.89
C PRO A 17 5.03 6.31 -32.10
N PRO A 18 4.54 5.08 -31.83
CA PRO A 18 3.13 4.76 -31.99
C PRO A 18 2.27 5.59 -31.03
N PRO A 19 1.03 5.94 -31.43
CA PRO A 19 0.13 6.70 -30.57
C PRO A 19 -0.22 5.89 -29.31
N PRO A 20 -0.50 6.55 -28.17
CA PRO A 20 -0.94 5.89 -26.96
C PRO A 20 -2.25 5.11 -27.22
N PRO A 21 -2.45 3.97 -26.55
CA PRO A 21 -3.68 3.21 -26.69
C PRO A 21 -4.88 4.08 -26.31
N GLN A 22 -5.86 4.18 -27.21
CA GLN A 22 -7.10 4.90 -26.93
C GLN A 22 -7.83 4.21 -25.78
N LEU A 23 -8.16 4.99 -24.74
CA LEU A 23 -9.04 4.58 -23.65
C LEU A 23 -10.38 4.09 -24.22
N PRO A 24 -10.87 2.90 -23.88
CA PRO A 24 -12.27 2.60 -24.10
C PRO A 24 -13.10 3.47 -23.15
N ALA A 25 -14.16 4.05 -23.70
CA ALA A 25 -15.17 4.80 -22.98
C ALA A 25 -15.70 4.01 -21.77
N ALA A 26 -16.16 4.74 -20.74
CA ALA A 26 -16.76 4.20 -19.53
C ALA A 26 -17.70 3.01 -19.81
N ILE A 27 -17.37 1.85 -19.25
CA ILE A 27 -18.24 0.67 -19.26
C ILE A 27 -18.32 0.12 -17.84
N ASN A 28 -19.51 0.30 -17.27
CA ASN A 28 -20.06 -0.44 -16.16
C ASN A 28 -20.22 -1.92 -16.56
N GLU A 29 -20.06 -2.80 -15.58
CA GLU A 29 -20.38 -4.24 -15.58
C GLU A 29 -19.35 -5.25 -16.14
N ASP A 30 -19.24 -6.34 -15.36
CA ASP A 30 -18.66 -7.65 -15.62
C ASP A 30 -17.18 -7.80 -15.99
N ARG A 31 -16.40 -8.27 -15.01
CA ARG A 31 -15.34 -9.28 -15.21
C ARG A 31 -15.00 -9.99 -13.90
N THR A 32 -15.56 -11.20 -13.75
CA THR A 32 -15.02 -12.25 -12.88
C THR A 32 -13.77 -12.84 -13.54
N TRP A 33 -12.66 -12.91 -12.79
CA TRP A 33 -11.37 -13.41 -13.30
C TRP A 33 -11.20 -14.88 -12.90
N GLN A 34 -11.24 -15.79 -13.87
CA GLN A 34 -10.97 -17.21 -13.67
C GLN A 34 -9.46 -17.50 -13.74
N TRP A 35 -8.91 -18.23 -12.77
CA TRP A 35 -7.52 -18.68 -12.75
C TRP A 35 -7.44 -20.21 -12.87
N GLY A 36 -6.58 -20.69 -13.78
CA GLY A 36 -6.33 -22.11 -14.05
C GLY A 36 -5.59 -22.82 -12.89
N CYS A 37 -5.95 -24.08 -12.67
CA CYS A 37 -5.46 -24.97 -11.63
C CYS A 37 -4.30 -25.85 -12.13
N ASP A 38 -3.38 -26.22 -11.23
CA ASP A 38 -2.85 -27.59 -11.11
C ASP A 38 -2.36 -27.85 -9.67
N PRO A 39 -2.58 -29.04 -9.07
CA PRO A 39 -2.29 -29.29 -7.65
C PRO A 39 -1.08 -30.22 -7.42
N ALA A 40 -0.35 -29.98 -6.34
CA ALA A 40 0.36 -31.04 -5.61
C ALA A 40 0.37 -30.72 -4.11
N PRO A 41 0.03 -31.68 -3.22
CA PRO A 41 -0.03 -31.43 -1.77
C PRO A 41 1.26 -31.88 -1.08
N LEU A 42 1.80 -31.07 -0.17
CA LEU A 42 2.73 -31.54 0.85
C LEU A 42 2.34 -31.00 2.22
N ALA A 43 2.24 -31.93 3.16
CA ALA A 43 1.91 -31.70 4.56
C ALA A 43 3.09 -31.05 5.29
N LEU A 44 2.81 -30.06 6.13
CA LEU A 44 3.78 -29.44 7.03
C LEU A 44 3.81 -30.20 8.35
N SER A 45 4.97 -30.75 8.71
CA SER A 45 5.31 -31.13 10.09
C SER A 45 6.21 -30.05 10.71
N PRO A 46 6.06 -29.74 12.00
CA PRO A 46 6.93 -28.79 12.67
C PRO A 46 8.27 -29.45 13.01
N SER A 47 9.38 -28.87 12.53
CA SER A 47 10.72 -29.23 13.01
C SER A 47 11.41 -28.00 13.59
N ASP A 48 11.50 -28.04 14.92
CA ASP A 48 12.56 -27.54 15.79
C ASP A 48 13.62 -26.60 15.19
N CYS A 49 13.44 -25.31 15.43
CA CYS A 49 14.55 -24.41 15.75
C CYS A 49 14.31 -23.87 17.16
N GLY A 50 15.09 -24.38 18.12
CA GLY A 50 14.98 -24.03 19.52
C GLY A 50 15.31 -22.57 19.79
N VAL A 51 14.34 -21.83 20.31
CA VAL A 51 14.57 -20.63 21.10
C VAL A 51 13.87 -20.85 22.44
N SER A 52 14.56 -21.55 23.34
CA SER A 52 14.10 -21.70 24.71
C SER A 52 14.37 -20.41 25.49
N GLY A 53 13.30 -19.75 25.93
CA GLY A 53 13.28 -18.97 27.16
C GLY A 53 14.01 -17.63 27.16
N ILE A 54 13.37 -16.59 26.60
CA ILE A 54 13.51 -15.24 27.13
C ILE A 54 12.10 -14.75 27.47
N VAL A 55 11.80 -14.71 28.77
CA VAL A 55 10.66 -13.99 29.32
C VAL A 55 10.91 -12.52 29.02
N MET A 56 10.02 -11.91 28.24
CA MET A 56 9.98 -10.47 28.03
C MET A 56 9.91 -9.79 29.40
N ALA A 57 11.02 -9.19 29.84
CA ALA A 57 11.01 -8.34 31.01
C ALA A 57 10.18 -7.09 30.66
N SER A 58 9.04 -6.96 31.33
CA SER A 58 8.21 -5.75 31.31
C SER A 58 9.01 -4.60 31.92
N SER A 59 9.46 -3.66 31.11
CA SER A 59 9.94 -2.37 31.59
C SER A 59 8.75 -1.45 31.79
N ASP A 60 8.52 -1.07 33.05
CA ASP A 60 7.52 -0.12 33.51
C ASP A 60 7.62 1.23 32.78
N ASP A 61 6.63 1.49 31.91
CA ASP A 61 6.08 2.83 31.71
C ASP A 61 4.56 2.73 31.83
N SER A 62 4.11 2.75 33.08
CA SER A 62 2.72 2.53 33.46
C SER A 62 1.86 3.77 33.16
N THR A 63 1.40 3.91 31.93
CA THR A 63 0.16 4.62 31.63
C THR A 63 -0.87 3.66 31.02
N ASN A 64 -1.47 2.82 31.87
CA ASN A 64 -2.74 2.12 31.66
C ASN A 64 -3.08 1.72 30.20
N ASP A 65 -2.30 0.82 29.60
CA ASP A 65 -2.59 0.24 28.27
C ASP A 65 -3.40 -1.07 28.38
N GLY A 66 -4.16 -1.23 29.48
CA GLY A 66 -5.03 -2.38 29.76
C GLY A 66 -6.38 -2.36 29.04
N ALA A 67 -6.52 -1.58 27.98
CA ALA A 67 -7.73 -1.53 27.14
C ALA A 67 -7.51 -2.33 25.86
N ASP A 68 -8.51 -3.13 25.48
CA ASP A 68 -8.51 -3.90 24.23
C ASP A 68 -8.25 -2.97 23.02
N GLN A 69 -7.14 -3.24 22.31
CA GLN A 69 -6.61 -2.38 21.23
C GLN A 69 -7.41 -2.55 19.92
N VAL A 70 -8.13 -3.67 19.78
CA VAL A 70 -9.08 -3.91 18.68
C VAL A 70 -10.39 -4.41 19.27
N LEU A 71 -11.38 -3.54 19.40
CA LEU A 71 -12.69 -3.92 19.90
C LEU A 71 -13.43 -4.78 18.87
N THR A 72 -13.98 -5.90 19.31
CA THR A 72 -14.82 -6.78 18.49
C THR A 72 -16.27 -6.70 18.95
N GLU A 73 -17.20 -6.46 18.03
CA GLU A 73 -18.63 -6.49 18.30
C GLU A 73 -19.35 -7.40 17.29
N GLU A 74 -20.25 -8.24 17.78
CA GLU A 74 -21.12 -9.09 16.97
C GLU A 74 -22.50 -8.44 16.84
N ARG A 75 -22.96 -8.25 15.60
CA ARG A 75 -24.30 -7.76 15.28
C ARG A 75 -24.91 -8.65 14.21
N GLY A 76 -25.74 -9.61 14.64
CA GLY A 76 -26.24 -10.66 13.75
C GLY A 76 -25.08 -11.36 13.03
N TYR A 77 -25.14 -11.41 11.70
CA TYR A 77 -24.11 -12.03 10.87
C TYR A 77 -22.90 -11.12 10.56
N THR A 78 -22.88 -9.91 11.12
CA THR A 78 -21.80 -8.94 10.92
C THR A 78 -20.84 -8.96 12.11
N ARG A 79 -19.53 -8.91 11.84
CA ARG A 79 -18.50 -8.66 12.85
C ARG A 79 -17.90 -7.29 12.62
N LEU A 80 -18.00 -6.43 13.63
CA LEU A 80 -17.44 -5.09 13.64
C LEU A 80 -16.11 -5.11 14.39
N LEU A 81 -15.04 -4.77 13.69
CA LEU A 81 -13.69 -4.61 14.22
C LEU A 81 -13.39 -3.11 14.32
N THR A 82 -13.09 -2.61 15.53
CA THR A 82 -12.78 -1.20 15.76
C THR A 82 -11.37 -1.05 16.32
N LEU A 83 -10.48 -0.42 15.55
CA LEU A 83 -9.14 -0.05 16.02
C LEU A 83 -9.27 1.02 17.12
N ASN A 84 -8.69 0.75 18.29
CA ASN A 84 -9.00 1.47 19.54
C ASN A 84 -7.74 2.00 20.24
N ARG A 85 -6.81 2.58 19.47
CA ARG A 85 -5.67 3.38 19.98
C ARG A 85 -5.77 4.84 19.52
N PRO A 86 -6.87 5.57 19.80
CA PRO A 86 -7.13 6.89 19.21
C PRO A 86 -6.07 7.94 19.57
N ARG A 87 -5.38 7.80 20.71
CA ARG A 87 -4.28 8.70 21.12
C ARG A 87 -3.06 8.56 20.21
N GLN A 88 -2.79 7.35 19.73
CA GLN A 88 -1.73 7.02 18.77
C GLN A 88 -2.24 6.98 17.33
N LEU A 89 -3.38 7.62 17.03
CA LEU A 89 -3.99 7.61 15.70
C LEU A 89 -4.24 6.20 15.14
N ASN A 90 -4.53 5.25 16.02
CA ASN A 90 -4.70 3.84 15.68
C ASN A 90 -3.50 3.25 14.94
N ALA A 91 -2.28 3.70 15.26
CA ALA A 91 -1.04 3.10 14.75
C ALA A 91 -1.01 1.60 15.06
N LEU A 92 -0.68 0.81 14.03
CA LEU A 92 -0.81 -0.64 14.03
C LEU A 92 0.35 -1.28 14.82
N SER A 93 0.04 -1.79 16.01
CA SER A 93 0.98 -2.49 16.89
C SER A 93 1.03 -3.98 16.57
N PHE A 94 2.09 -4.67 17.04
CA PHE A 94 2.17 -6.12 16.93
C PHE A 94 0.98 -6.86 17.60
N PRO A 95 0.53 -6.51 18.82
CA PRO A 95 -0.69 -7.09 19.39
C PRO A 95 -1.93 -6.92 18.52
N MET A 96 -2.12 -5.73 17.92
CA MET A 96 -3.25 -5.49 17.01
C MET A 96 -3.17 -6.36 15.75
N ILE A 97 -1.98 -6.49 15.15
CA ILE A 97 -1.75 -7.36 13.97
C ILE A 97 -2.17 -8.78 14.29
N MET A 98 -1.67 -9.34 15.40
CA MET A 98 -1.97 -10.71 15.80
C MET A 98 -3.46 -10.91 16.12
N GLN A 99 -4.09 -9.95 16.82
CA GLN A 99 -5.52 -10.00 17.14
C GLN A 99 -6.38 -9.96 15.87
N LEU A 100 -6.08 -9.07 14.93
CA LEU A 100 -6.75 -9.00 13.64
C LEU A 100 -6.57 -10.31 12.86
N LEU A 101 -5.35 -10.82 12.75
CA LEU A 101 -5.06 -12.05 12.04
C LEU A 101 -5.88 -13.24 12.60
N ASN A 102 -5.88 -13.39 13.92
CA ASN A 102 -6.66 -14.43 14.60
C ASN A 102 -8.17 -14.27 14.34
N ASN A 103 -8.68 -13.04 14.44
CA ASN A 103 -10.09 -12.75 14.20
C ASN A 103 -10.49 -13.06 12.74
N LEU A 104 -9.73 -12.59 11.75
CA LEU A 104 -10.03 -12.84 10.34
C LEU A 104 -10.00 -14.34 10.03
N ILE A 105 -9.00 -15.09 10.51
CA ILE A 105 -8.92 -16.54 10.28
C ILE A 105 -10.11 -17.27 10.93
N ALA A 106 -10.49 -16.89 12.15
CA ALA A 106 -11.63 -17.49 12.84
C ALA A 106 -12.95 -17.16 12.13
N TYR A 107 -13.18 -15.89 11.84
CA TYR A 107 -14.40 -15.41 11.20
C TYR A 107 -14.57 -15.91 9.77
N GLU A 108 -13.50 -16.17 9.03
CA GLU A 108 -13.63 -16.76 7.70
C GLU A 108 -14.22 -18.18 7.74
N LYS A 109 -13.93 -18.95 8.80
CA LYS A 109 -14.41 -20.34 8.96
C LYS A 109 -15.82 -20.43 9.54
N ASP A 110 -16.26 -19.39 10.24
CA ASP A 110 -17.56 -19.35 10.92
C ASP A 110 -18.73 -19.14 9.93
N PRO A 111 -19.64 -20.12 9.71
CA PRO A 111 -20.75 -19.93 8.78
C PRO A 111 -21.71 -18.79 9.15
N GLU A 112 -21.72 -18.37 10.43
CA GLU A 112 -22.56 -17.26 10.93
C GLU A 112 -21.95 -15.89 10.65
N VAL A 113 -20.70 -15.81 10.20
CA VAL A 113 -20.13 -14.53 9.76
C VAL A 113 -20.37 -14.37 8.27
N LYS A 114 -21.04 -13.29 7.87
CA LYS A 114 -21.30 -12.96 6.47
C LYS A 114 -20.57 -11.70 6.00
N LEU A 115 -20.34 -10.76 6.91
CA LEU A 115 -19.73 -9.46 6.64
C LEU A 115 -18.77 -9.08 7.76
N LEU A 116 -17.59 -8.55 7.38
CA LEU A 116 -16.71 -7.83 8.28
C LEU A 116 -16.81 -6.32 8.02
N ILE A 117 -16.91 -5.53 9.08
CA ILE A 117 -16.71 -4.08 9.02
C ILE A 117 -15.47 -3.74 9.83
N LEU A 118 -14.52 -3.03 9.22
CA LEU A 118 -13.33 -2.51 9.89
C LEU A 118 -13.39 -0.99 9.95
N LYS A 119 -13.21 -0.42 11.14
CA LYS A 119 -13.17 1.04 11.34
C LYS A 119 -12.16 1.45 12.42
N GLY A 120 -11.82 2.73 12.46
CA GLY A 120 -11.00 3.31 13.53
C GLY A 120 -11.82 4.16 14.49
N ARG A 121 -11.46 4.16 15.77
CA ARG A 121 -11.99 5.08 16.76
C ARG A 121 -11.26 6.42 16.69
N GLY A 122 -11.99 7.54 16.82
CA GLY A 122 -11.42 8.87 16.91
C GLY A 122 -11.16 9.51 15.54
N ARG A 123 -10.03 10.23 15.41
CA ARG A 123 -9.74 11.08 14.24
C ARG A 123 -9.00 10.38 13.09
N ALA A 124 -8.65 9.11 13.26
CA ALA A 124 -7.94 8.31 12.26
C ALA A 124 -8.63 6.96 12.09
N PHE A 125 -8.62 6.46 10.87
CA PHE A 125 -8.82 5.03 10.65
C PHE A 125 -7.60 4.29 11.20
N CYS A 126 -6.42 4.52 10.61
CA CYS A 126 -5.12 4.02 11.05
C CYS A 126 -4.01 4.83 10.36
N ALA A 127 -3.08 5.38 11.12
CA ALA A 127 -2.03 6.28 10.62
C ALA A 127 -0.69 5.58 10.28
N GLY A 128 -0.68 4.25 10.14
CA GLY A 128 0.51 3.47 9.77
C GLY A 128 0.90 2.44 10.82
N GLY A 129 1.99 1.72 10.56
CA GLY A 129 2.61 0.83 11.54
C GLY A 129 3.22 1.59 12.71
N ASP A 130 3.39 0.93 13.86
CA ASP A 130 4.10 1.49 15.01
C ASP A 130 5.64 1.48 14.77
N VAL A 131 6.10 2.29 13.81
CA VAL A 131 7.51 2.36 13.35
C VAL A 131 8.47 2.77 14.48
N ALA A 132 7.97 3.44 15.52
CA ALA A 132 8.77 3.77 16.71
C ALA A 132 9.17 2.52 17.51
N ALA A 133 8.33 1.48 17.55
CA ALA A 133 8.69 0.20 18.15
C ALA A 133 9.75 -0.52 17.31
N ILE A 134 9.56 -0.57 15.97
CA ILE A 134 10.50 -1.21 15.04
C ILE A 134 11.87 -0.53 15.09
N SER A 135 11.90 0.80 15.01
CA SER A 135 13.15 1.59 15.07
C SER A 135 13.97 1.31 16.32
N ARG A 136 13.33 1.17 17.49
CA ARG A 136 14.02 0.84 18.75
C ARG A 136 14.68 -0.53 18.68
N SER A 137 13.97 -1.56 18.21
CA SER A 137 14.52 -2.91 18.06
C SER A 137 15.72 -2.94 17.11
N VAL A 138 15.69 -2.17 16.02
CA VAL A 138 16.81 -2.05 15.08
C VAL A 138 18.02 -1.36 15.72
N ILE A 139 17.80 -0.28 16.47
CA ILE A 139 18.88 0.44 17.18
C ILE A 139 19.58 -0.49 18.20
N GLU A 140 18.82 -1.40 18.82
CA GLU A 140 19.34 -2.39 19.76
C GLU A 140 20.00 -3.61 19.09
N GLY A 141 20.11 -3.62 17.75
CA GLY A 141 20.72 -4.71 16.97
C GLY A 141 19.81 -5.91 16.71
N HIS A 142 18.53 -5.83 17.08
CA HIS A 142 17.54 -6.90 16.94
C HIS A 142 16.70 -6.74 15.66
N TRP A 143 17.36 -6.72 14.49
CA TRP A 143 16.67 -6.54 13.20
C TRP A 143 15.62 -7.64 12.93
N THR A 144 15.84 -8.87 13.42
CA THR A 144 14.93 -10.01 13.28
C THR A 144 13.58 -9.78 13.97
N LEU A 145 13.54 -9.01 15.06
CA LEU A 145 12.29 -8.65 15.74
C LEU A 145 11.45 -7.70 14.86
N GLY A 146 12.10 -6.72 14.23
CA GLY A 146 11.45 -5.87 13.24
C GLY A 146 10.94 -6.67 12.04
N ALA A 147 11.75 -7.61 11.54
CA ALA A 147 11.35 -8.49 10.45
C ALA A 147 10.14 -9.36 10.83
N GLN A 148 10.04 -9.84 12.08
CA GLN A 148 8.89 -10.61 12.55
C GLN A 148 7.59 -9.79 12.56
N ILE A 149 7.66 -8.49 12.85
CA ILE A 149 6.49 -7.61 12.78
C ILE A 149 6.00 -7.51 11.33
N PHE A 150 6.88 -7.19 10.38
CA PHE A 150 6.55 -7.12 8.96
C PHE A 150 6.04 -8.46 8.42
N TRP A 151 6.63 -9.58 8.85
CA TRP A 151 6.18 -10.91 8.46
C TRP A 151 4.68 -11.11 8.79
N ASN A 152 4.29 -10.79 10.02
CA ASN A 152 2.90 -10.96 10.45
C ASN A 152 1.96 -9.92 9.83
N GLU A 153 2.42 -8.69 9.65
CA GLU A 153 1.67 -7.64 8.95
C GLU A 153 1.37 -8.03 7.50
N PHE A 154 2.37 -8.53 6.77
CA PHE A 154 2.22 -8.91 5.36
C PHE A 154 1.38 -10.18 5.18
N ILE A 155 1.46 -11.13 6.13
CA ILE A 155 0.48 -12.23 6.20
C ILE A 155 -0.94 -11.68 6.39
N LEU A 156 -1.14 -10.72 7.32
CA LEU A 156 -2.45 -10.09 7.51
C LEU A 156 -2.95 -9.39 6.24
N ASN A 157 -2.10 -8.62 5.55
CA ASN A 157 -2.47 -7.97 4.29
C ASN A 157 -2.83 -9.00 3.21
N TYR A 158 -2.08 -10.11 3.12
CA TYR A 158 -2.38 -11.19 2.18
C TYR A 158 -3.71 -11.89 2.49
N ILE A 159 -4.00 -12.14 3.77
CA ILE A 159 -5.29 -12.68 4.21
C ILE A 159 -6.43 -11.75 3.82
N ILE A 160 -6.28 -10.43 4.02
CA ILE A 160 -7.27 -9.43 3.60
C ILE A 160 -7.45 -9.45 2.07
N ALA A 161 -6.36 -9.47 1.31
CA ALA A 161 -6.41 -9.48 -0.16
C ALA A 161 -7.05 -10.73 -0.76
N THR A 162 -6.98 -11.85 -0.03
CA THR A 162 -7.51 -13.16 -0.44
C THR A 162 -8.70 -13.59 0.42
N TYR A 163 -9.33 -12.65 1.13
CA TYR A 163 -10.38 -12.95 2.08
C TYR A 163 -11.64 -13.42 1.35
N ARG A 164 -12.23 -14.53 1.78
CA ARG A 164 -13.37 -15.15 1.08
C ARG A 164 -14.70 -14.48 1.36
N LYS A 165 -14.77 -13.72 2.46
CA LYS A 165 -15.97 -12.99 2.86
C LYS A 165 -15.82 -11.52 2.53
N THR A 166 -16.94 -10.81 2.47
CA THR A 166 -16.90 -9.38 2.23
C THR A 166 -16.31 -8.65 3.44
N GLN A 167 -15.32 -7.80 3.19
CA GLN A 167 -14.86 -6.79 4.13
C GLN A 167 -15.24 -5.39 3.62
N VAL A 168 -15.80 -4.58 4.51
CA VAL A 168 -16.05 -3.15 4.32
C VAL A 168 -15.17 -2.36 5.29
N SER A 169 -14.25 -1.56 4.77
CA SER A 169 -13.41 -0.66 5.55
C SER A 169 -13.96 0.76 5.51
N ILE A 170 -14.29 1.33 6.66
CA ILE A 170 -14.81 2.71 6.80
C ILE A 170 -13.63 3.64 7.08
N LEU A 171 -13.21 4.38 6.06
CA LEU A 171 -11.99 5.18 6.02
C LEU A 171 -12.21 6.60 6.55
N ASN A 172 -12.87 6.75 7.69
CA ASN A 172 -13.22 8.05 8.25
C ASN A 172 -12.05 8.65 9.06
N GLY A 173 -11.20 9.43 8.39
CA GLY A 173 -10.02 10.08 8.99
C GLY A 173 -8.71 9.72 8.27
N ILE A 174 -7.59 9.83 8.98
CA ILE A 174 -6.27 9.50 8.45
C ILE A 174 -6.15 8.00 8.12
N VAL A 175 -5.62 7.69 6.92
CA VAL A 175 -5.30 6.35 6.40
C VAL A 175 -3.89 6.39 5.82
N MET A 176 -2.88 5.83 6.49
CA MET A 176 -1.50 5.86 6.01
C MET A 176 -0.80 4.52 6.25
N GLY A 177 0.21 4.18 5.44
CA GLY A 177 1.06 2.99 5.61
C GLY A 177 0.27 1.71 5.91
N GLY A 178 0.56 1.05 7.03
CA GLY A 178 -0.20 -0.12 7.51
C GLY A 178 -1.73 0.05 7.54
N GLY A 179 -2.25 1.26 7.73
CA GLY A 179 -3.68 1.56 7.60
C GLY A 179 -4.22 1.40 6.18
N ALA A 180 -3.42 1.74 5.17
CA ALA A 180 -3.71 1.39 3.78
C ALA A 180 -3.70 -0.14 3.60
N GLY A 181 -2.72 -0.84 4.18
CA GLY A 181 -2.65 -2.31 4.14
C GLY A 181 -3.86 -3.03 4.75
N LEU A 182 -4.47 -2.45 5.79
CA LEU A 182 -5.70 -2.98 6.40
C LEU A 182 -6.98 -2.74 5.58
N SER A 183 -6.92 -1.88 4.56
CA SER A 183 -8.10 -1.38 3.86
C SER A 183 -8.08 -1.59 2.35
N ILE A 184 -7.01 -1.19 1.66
CA ILE A 184 -6.93 -1.13 0.19
C ILE A 184 -7.16 -2.50 -0.46
N HIS A 185 -6.72 -3.57 0.21
CA HIS A 185 -6.87 -4.94 -0.26
C HIS A 185 -8.27 -5.52 -0.04
N GLY A 186 -9.06 -4.95 0.88
CA GLY A 186 -10.42 -5.41 1.17
C GLY A 186 -11.41 -5.03 0.07
N ARG A 187 -12.57 -5.70 -0.01
CA ARG A 187 -13.52 -5.51 -1.12
C ARG A 187 -14.06 -4.09 -1.23
N PHE A 188 -14.53 -3.51 -0.12
CA PHE A 188 -15.15 -2.18 -0.10
C PHE A 188 -14.40 -1.23 0.80
N ARG A 189 -14.17 -0.01 0.29
CA ARG A 189 -13.36 1.03 0.92
C ARG A 189 -14.16 2.32 0.86
N VAL A 190 -14.80 2.66 1.97
CA VAL A 190 -15.75 3.76 2.07
C VAL A 190 -15.02 4.99 2.60
N ALA A 191 -14.69 5.93 1.71
CA ALA A 191 -14.11 7.21 2.06
C ALA A 191 -15.19 8.23 2.48
N THR A 192 -14.76 9.30 3.13
CA THR A 192 -15.57 10.41 3.63
C THR A 192 -14.86 11.73 3.37
N GLU A 193 -15.51 12.85 3.68
CA GLU A 193 -14.88 14.17 3.61
C GLU A 193 -13.72 14.35 4.61
N LYS A 194 -13.56 13.43 5.58
CA LYS A 194 -12.49 13.43 6.57
C LYS A 194 -11.33 12.51 6.19
N THR A 195 -11.47 11.72 5.13
CA THR A 195 -10.42 10.80 4.70
C THR A 195 -9.19 11.58 4.24
N VAL A 196 -8.03 11.20 4.76
CA VAL A 196 -6.72 11.68 4.29
C VAL A 196 -5.81 10.48 4.11
N PHE A 197 -5.56 10.12 2.85
CA PHE A 197 -4.69 9.02 2.47
C PHE A 197 -3.29 9.50 2.12
N ALA A 198 -2.25 8.76 2.51
CA ALA A 198 -0.90 8.95 2.00
C ALA A 198 -0.03 7.69 2.20
N MET A 199 1.03 7.58 1.40
CA MET A 199 2.13 6.63 1.60
C MET A 199 3.44 7.44 1.82
N PRO A 200 3.70 7.94 3.05
CA PRO A 200 4.79 8.88 3.32
C PRO A 200 6.18 8.23 3.51
N GLU A 201 6.30 6.91 3.31
CA GLU A 201 7.43 6.09 3.75
C GLU A 201 8.77 6.52 3.14
N THR A 202 8.79 7.06 1.91
CA THR A 202 10.03 7.55 1.27
C THR A 202 10.71 8.68 2.03
N SER A 203 9.93 9.46 2.79
CA SER A 203 10.44 10.53 3.66
C SER A 203 11.01 10.02 4.99
N LEU A 204 10.82 8.73 5.29
CA LEU A 204 11.23 8.08 6.52
C LEU A 204 12.39 7.09 6.31
N GLY A 205 12.98 7.03 5.10
CA GLY A 205 13.99 6.01 4.76
C GLY A 205 13.39 4.62 4.52
N LEU A 206 12.07 4.53 4.31
CA LEU A 206 11.34 3.32 3.96
C LEU A 206 10.79 3.44 2.53
N PHE A 207 9.98 2.48 2.09
CA PHE A 207 9.27 2.54 0.82
C PHE A 207 7.79 2.20 1.08
N PRO A 208 6.85 2.57 0.19
CA PRO A 208 5.47 2.12 0.27
C PRO A 208 5.43 0.59 0.22
N ASP A 209 5.24 -0.03 1.38
CA ASP A 209 5.24 -1.47 1.62
C ASP A 209 3.79 -2.01 1.63
N ILE A 210 3.49 -3.05 2.43
CA ILE A 210 2.14 -3.64 2.60
C ILE A 210 1.44 -4.03 1.28
N GLY A 211 2.20 -4.31 0.22
CA GLY A 211 1.68 -4.57 -1.11
C GLY A 211 1.32 -3.31 -1.89
N ALA A 212 1.84 -2.14 -1.54
CA ALA A 212 1.58 -0.90 -2.25
C ALA A 212 2.07 -0.93 -3.69
N SER A 213 3.16 -1.64 -3.97
CA SER A 213 3.55 -1.89 -5.37
C SER A 213 2.47 -2.62 -6.17
N TYR A 214 1.61 -3.41 -5.54
CA TYR A 214 0.48 -4.05 -6.22
C TYR A 214 -0.62 -3.05 -6.57
N PHE A 215 -1.12 -2.28 -5.60
CA PHE A 215 -2.27 -1.41 -5.85
C PHE A 215 -1.90 -0.08 -6.51
N LEU A 216 -0.75 0.52 -6.19
CA LEU A 216 -0.30 1.78 -6.81
C LEU A 216 -0.04 1.58 -8.30
N SER A 217 0.57 0.46 -8.68
CA SER A 217 0.89 0.14 -10.07
C SER A 217 -0.34 -0.09 -10.97
N ARG A 218 -1.52 -0.19 -10.37
CA ARG A 218 -2.82 -0.38 -11.04
C ARG A 218 -3.67 0.88 -11.07
N LEU A 219 -3.21 1.97 -10.46
CA LEU A 219 -3.84 3.28 -10.62
C LEU A 219 -3.66 3.78 -12.05
N THR A 220 -4.54 4.68 -12.48
CA THR A 220 -4.55 5.22 -13.84
C THR A 220 -3.20 5.84 -14.23
N GLY A 221 -2.66 5.41 -15.37
CA GLY A 221 -1.40 5.94 -15.91
C GLY A 221 -0.22 5.75 -14.94
N PHE A 222 0.42 6.87 -14.59
CA PHE A 222 1.56 6.93 -13.66
C PHE A 222 1.20 7.61 -12.34
N PHE A 223 -0.09 7.66 -11.98
CA PHE A 223 -0.54 8.28 -10.73
C PHE A 223 -0.04 7.51 -9.49
N GLY A 224 0.14 6.19 -9.61
CA GLY A 224 0.72 5.36 -8.55
C GLY A 224 2.15 5.76 -8.19
N GLU A 225 3.00 5.97 -9.20
CA GLU A 225 4.36 6.47 -9.04
C GLU A 225 4.38 7.85 -8.39
N TYR A 226 3.48 8.76 -8.80
CA TYR A 226 3.33 10.06 -8.15
C TYR A 226 3.03 9.93 -6.65
N VAL A 227 1.99 9.16 -6.30
CA VAL A 227 1.57 8.98 -4.90
C VAL A 227 2.67 8.32 -4.07
N GLY A 228 3.25 7.23 -4.58
CA GLY A 228 4.26 6.45 -3.86
C GLY A 228 5.59 7.19 -3.68
N LEU A 229 6.08 7.91 -4.69
CA LEU A 229 7.36 8.61 -4.59
C LEU A 229 7.26 9.88 -3.73
N THR A 230 6.18 10.65 -3.90
CA THR A 230 6.06 11.98 -3.29
C THR A 230 5.44 11.96 -1.90
N GLY A 231 4.78 10.85 -1.52
CA GLY A 231 3.98 10.77 -0.31
C GLY A 231 2.79 11.74 -0.31
N ALA A 232 2.27 12.07 -1.50
CA ALA A 232 1.17 13.02 -1.66
C ALA A 232 -0.04 12.62 -0.81
N ARG A 233 -0.67 13.63 -0.20
CA ARG A 233 -1.92 13.44 0.54
C ARG A 233 -3.09 13.53 -0.43
N LEU A 234 -3.95 12.52 -0.40
CA LEU A 234 -5.19 12.46 -1.15
C LEU A 234 -6.37 12.57 -0.20
N ASP A 235 -7.34 13.43 -0.53
CA ASP A 235 -8.61 13.42 0.18
C ASP A 235 -9.56 12.30 -0.30
N GLY A 236 -10.71 12.15 0.36
CA GLY A 236 -11.67 11.10 0.02
C GLY A 236 -12.22 11.18 -1.41
N ALA A 237 -12.33 12.37 -2.00
CA ALA A 237 -12.79 12.53 -3.38
C ALA A 237 -11.69 12.11 -4.37
N GLU A 238 -10.44 12.47 -4.08
CA GLU A 238 -9.28 12.02 -4.87
C GLU A 238 -9.08 10.50 -4.79
N MET A 239 -9.26 9.90 -3.61
CA MET A 239 -9.23 8.44 -3.46
C MET A 239 -10.31 7.75 -4.31
N LEU A 240 -11.52 8.30 -4.37
CA LEU A 240 -12.59 7.76 -5.20
C LEU A 240 -12.24 7.88 -6.69
N ALA A 241 -11.76 9.06 -7.12
CA ALA A 241 -11.44 9.33 -8.52
C ALA A 241 -10.29 8.45 -9.05
N CYS A 242 -9.28 8.18 -8.23
CA CYS A 242 -8.16 7.31 -8.63
C CYS A 242 -8.43 5.81 -8.39
N GLY A 243 -9.54 5.43 -7.74
CA GLY A 243 -9.92 4.03 -7.50
C GLY A 243 -9.37 3.40 -6.21
N LEU A 244 -8.68 4.17 -5.36
CA LEU A 244 -8.24 3.72 -4.04
C LEU A 244 -9.42 3.53 -3.07
N ALA A 245 -10.45 4.36 -3.17
CA ALA A 245 -11.74 4.15 -2.51
C ALA A 245 -12.77 3.61 -3.51
N THR A 246 -13.68 2.74 -3.06
CA THR A 246 -14.79 2.28 -3.91
C THR A 246 -15.99 3.21 -3.84
N HIS A 247 -16.22 3.83 -2.68
CA HIS A 247 -17.39 4.66 -2.44
C HIS A 247 -16.99 5.88 -1.61
N PHE A 248 -17.80 6.93 -1.74
CA PHE A 248 -17.75 8.09 -0.87
C PHE A 248 -19.08 8.24 -0.14
N VAL A 249 -19.04 8.20 1.19
CA VAL A 249 -20.21 8.39 2.05
C VAL A 249 -19.94 9.54 3.02
N PRO A 250 -20.78 10.60 3.05
CA PRO A 250 -20.62 11.70 4.01
C PRO A 250 -20.58 11.18 5.46
N SER A 251 -19.66 11.68 6.29
CA SER A 251 -19.42 11.10 7.62
C SER A 251 -20.67 11.10 8.52
N MET A 252 -21.59 12.06 8.32
CA MET A 252 -22.87 12.14 9.03
C MET A 252 -23.83 10.96 8.76
N LYS A 253 -23.62 10.20 7.67
CA LYS A 253 -24.43 9.03 7.31
C LYS A 253 -23.83 7.70 7.78
N LEU A 254 -22.60 7.69 8.31
CA LEU A 254 -21.90 6.45 8.63
C LEU A 254 -22.62 5.61 9.67
N THR A 255 -23.18 6.22 10.71
CA THR A 255 -23.93 5.49 11.74
C THR A 255 -25.08 4.69 11.13
N LEU A 256 -25.85 5.33 10.23
CA LEU A 256 -26.98 4.68 9.56
C LEU A 256 -26.52 3.62 8.55
N LEU A 257 -25.41 3.85 7.85
CA LEU A 257 -24.79 2.85 6.99
C LEU A 257 -24.37 1.61 7.80
N GLU A 258 -23.67 1.80 8.92
CA GLU A 258 -23.23 0.71 9.82
C GLU A 258 -24.43 -0.08 10.36
N GLU A 259 -25.49 0.61 10.82
CA GLU A 259 -26.73 -0.03 11.30
C GLU A 259 -27.46 -0.82 10.21
N THR A 260 -27.38 -0.36 8.96
CA THR A 260 -28.00 -1.06 7.82
C THR A 260 -27.17 -2.28 7.43
N LEU A 261 -25.85 -2.14 7.33
CA LEU A 261 -24.94 -3.25 7.05
C LEU A 261 -24.97 -4.31 8.15
N ALA A 262 -25.15 -3.94 9.41
CA ALA A 262 -25.26 -4.86 10.53
C ALA A 262 -26.45 -5.83 10.44
N LYS A 263 -27.44 -5.54 9.59
CA LYS A 263 -28.63 -6.39 9.36
C LYS A 263 -28.48 -7.32 8.15
N VAL A 264 -27.34 -7.30 7.48
CA VAL A 264 -27.08 -8.14 6.30
C VAL A 264 -26.87 -9.59 6.72
N GLU A 265 -27.54 -10.50 6.02
CA GLU A 265 -27.48 -11.95 6.26
C GLU A 265 -26.77 -12.71 5.11
N THR A 266 -26.18 -11.99 4.16
CA THR A 266 -25.51 -12.55 2.96
C THR A 266 -24.07 -12.08 2.84
N SER A 267 -23.21 -12.92 2.29
CA SER A 267 -21.85 -12.54 1.88
C SER A 267 -21.77 -12.04 0.44
N ASP A 268 -22.90 -11.97 -0.27
CA ASP A 268 -22.95 -11.49 -1.64
C ASP A 268 -22.51 -10.03 -1.75
N HIS A 269 -21.44 -9.83 -2.51
CA HIS A 269 -20.84 -8.52 -2.71
C HIS A 269 -21.78 -7.56 -3.44
N PHE A 270 -22.66 -8.03 -4.33
CA PHE A 270 -23.58 -7.16 -5.05
C PHE A 270 -24.64 -6.57 -4.13
N ALA A 271 -25.25 -7.39 -3.27
CA ALA A 271 -26.18 -6.93 -2.24
C ALA A 271 -25.53 -5.90 -1.29
N ILE A 272 -24.29 -6.15 -0.86
CA ILE A 272 -23.56 -5.23 0.03
C ILE A 272 -23.22 -3.92 -0.69
N CYS A 273 -22.79 -3.98 -1.95
CA CYS A 273 -22.55 -2.80 -2.79
C CYS A 273 -23.82 -1.94 -2.89
N ALA A 274 -24.96 -2.55 -3.22
CA ALA A 274 -26.23 -1.85 -3.36
C ALA A 274 -26.68 -1.15 -2.07
N ILE A 275 -26.30 -1.67 -0.89
CA ILE A 275 -26.53 -0.98 0.38
C ILE A 275 -25.62 0.24 0.50
N ILE A 276 -24.32 0.10 0.25
CA ILE A 276 -23.37 1.23 0.34
C ILE A 276 -23.74 2.33 -0.66
N ASP A 277 -24.20 1.98 -1.86
CA ASP A 277 -24.64 2.90 -2.90
C ASP A 277 -25.80 3.81 -2.44
N GLN A 278 -26.73 3.31 -1.63
CA GLN A 278 -27.84 4.11 -1.08
C GLN A 278 -27.36 5.28 -0.21
N PHE A 279 -26.18 5.14 0.41
CA PHE A 279 -25.59 6.18 1.26
C PHE A 279 -24.58 7.04 0.50
N SER A 280 -24.09 6.53 -0.62
CA SER A 280 -23.01 7.12 -1.39
C SER A 280 -23.41 8.43 -2.08
N ARG A 281 -22.41 9.27 -2.35
CA ARG A 281 -22.57 10.51 -3.11
C ARG A 281 -21.39 10.70 -4.04
N HIS A 282 -21.66 11.24 -5.21
CA HIS A 282 -20.63 11.79 -6.06
C HIS A 282 -20.14 13.11 -5.47
N VAL A 283 -18.83 13.29 -5.38
CA VAL A 283 -18.19 14.52 -4.90
C VAL A 283 -17.21 15.01 -5.95
N PRO A 284 -17.30 16.27 -6.40
CA PRO A 284 -16.36 16.79 -7.37
C PRO A 284 -14.96 16.93 -6.77
N LEU A 285 -13.94 16.76 -7.59
CA LEU A 285 -12.57 17.08 -7.22
C LEU A 285 -12.41 18.59 -6.99
N LYS A 286 -11.52 18.96 -6.07
CA LYS A 286 -11.08 20.36 -5.93
C LYS A 286 -10.31 20.78 -7.18
N GLU A 287 -10.40 22.04 -7.57
CA GLU A 287 -9.64 22.57 -8.72
C GLU A 287 -8.13 22.36 -8.57
N SER A 288 -7.61 22.49 -7.35
CA SER A 288 -6.20 22.29 -7.01
C SER A 288 -5.75 20.83 -6.91
N SER A 289 -6.65 19.86 -7.10
CA SER A 289 -6.30 18.43 -7.03
C SER A 289 -5.22 18.09 -8.05
N ALA A 290 -4.19 17.37 -7.60
CA ALA A 290 -3.15 16.85 -8.50
C ALA A 290 -3.73 15.90 -9.56
N PHE A 291 -4.86 15.24 -9.26
CA PHE A 291 -5.53 14.34 -10.19
C PHE A 291 -6.07 15.07 -11.43
N ASN A 292 -6.39 16.37 -11.35
CA ASN A 292 -6.74 17.18 -12.52
C ASN A 292 -5.54 17.41 -13.46
N GLY A 293 -4.31 17.25 -12.96
CA GLY A 293 -3.06 17.37 -13.71
C GLY A 293 -2.54 16.04 -14.27
N LEU A 294 -3.41 15.05 -14.48
CA LEU A 294 -3.01 13.67 -14.83
C LEU A 294 -2.13 13.60 -16.09
N ASP A 295 -2.34 14.46 -17.08
CA ASP A 295 -1.50 14.51 -18.28
C ASP A 295 -0.04 14.88 -17.96
N VAL A 296 0.14 15.85 -17.05
CA VAL A 296 1.47 16.27 -16.58
C VAL A 296 2.09 15.17 -15.72
N ILE A 297 1.30 14.54 -14.84
CA ILE A 297 1.75 13.39 -14.05
C ILE A 297 2.22 12.27 -14.98
N ASN A 298 1.43 11.88 -15.97
CA ASN A 298 1.79 10.84 -16.93
C ASN A 298 3.04 11.19 -17.73
N LYS A 299 3.18 12.46 -18.14
CA LYS A 299 4.38 12.94 -18.85
C LYS A 299 5.63 12.85 -18.00
N CYS A 300 5.57 13.27 -16.73
CA CYS A 300 6.75 13.36 -15.87
C CYS A 300 7.09 12.03 -15.20
N PHE A 301 6.11 11.31 -14.66
CA PHE A 301 6.32 10.05 -13.91
C PHE A 301 6.49 8.81 -14.80
N SER A 302 6.34 8.95 -16.12
CA SER A 302 6.69 7.90 -17.10
C SER A 302 8.20 7.76 -17.36
N LYS A 303 9.02 8.74 -16.95
CA LYS A 303 10.47 8.74 -17.16
C LYS A 303 11.17 7.61 -16.43
N GLU A 304 12.23 7.05 -16.98
CA GLU A 304 12.79 5.77 -16.52
C GLU A 304 13.41 5.85 -15.13
N THR A 305 13.99 6.98 -14.76
CA THR A 305 14.68 7.15 -13.47
C THR A 305 14.07 8.28 -12.63
N VAL A 306 14.35 8.28 -11.32
CA VAL A 306 13.88 9.32 -10.41
C VAL A 306 14.47 10.68 -10.78
N GLU A 307 15.71 10.69 -11.24
CA GLU A 307 16.46 11.85 -11.73
C GLU A 307 15.75 12.49 -12.94
N GLU A 308 15.31 11.66 -13.90
CA GLU A 308 14.58 12.14 -15.06
C GLU A 308 13.17 12.62 -14.70
N ILE A 309 12.49 11.96 -13.75
CA ILE A 309 11.19 12.41 -13.23
C ILE A 309 11.34 13.80 -12.60
N LEU A 310 12.34 13.99 -11.74
CA LEU A 310 12.60 15.26 -11.08
C LEU A 310 12.91 16.36 -12.10
N SER A 311 13.79 16.07 -13.06
CA SER A 311 14.15 16.99 -14.15
C SER A 311 12.93 17.39 -14.99
N ALA A 312 12.05 16.42 -15.29
CA ALA A 312 10.82 16.68 -16.04
C ALA A 312 9.86 17.59 -15.27
N LEU A 313 9.68 17.36 -13.96
CA LEU A 313 8.84 18.22 -13.11
C LEU A 313 9.39 19.65 -13.02
N GLU A 314 10.71 19.82 -12.88
CA GLU A 314 11.35 21.14 -12.84
C GLU A 314 11.11 21.92 -14.15
N LEU A 315 11.16 21.26 -15.30
CA LEU A 315 10.83 21.89 -16.58
C LEU A 315 9.36 22.34 -16.66
N GLU A 316 8.42 21.59 -16.08
CA GLU A 316 7.01 21.99 -16.03
C GLU A 316 6.79 23.27 -15.21
N THR A 317 7.59 23.48 -14.15
CA THR A 317 7.48 24.71 -13.34
C THR A 317 7.82 25.98 -14.10
N VAL A 318 8.60 25.89 -15.19
CA VAL A 318 8.91 27.02 -16.07
C VAL A 318 7.68 27.45 -16.87
N ASN A 319 6.81 26.51 -17.23
CA ASN A 319 5.61 26.75 -18.03
C ASN A 319 4.40 27.12 -17.16
N ALA A 320 4.16 26.36 -16.08
CA ALA A 320 3.08 26.58 -15.13
C ALA A 320 3.40 25.92 -13.78
N ALA A 321 3.83 26.72 -12.80
CA ALA A 321 4.12 26.24 -11.45
C ALA A 321 2.84 26.03 -10.63
N THR A 322 2.13 24.93 -10.85
CA THR A 322 1.01 24.53 -9.99
C THR A 322 1.52 24.11 -8.61
N GLU A 323 0.69 24.31 -7.57
CA GLU A 323 1.08 24.04 -6.19
C GLU A 323 1.50 22.58 -5.97
N TRP A 324 0.81 21.63 -6.61
CA TRP A 324 1.12 20.20 -6.48
C TRP A 324 2.46 19.81 -7.12
N ILE A 325 2.88 20.44 -8.22
CA ILE A 325 4.18 20.18 -8.85
C ILE A 325 5.30 20.67 -7.93
N VAL A 326 5.17 21.89 -7.40
CA VAL A 326 6.15 22.47 -6.47
C VAL A 326 6.24 21.62 -5.19
N ALA A 327 5.11 21.14 -4.68
CA ALA A 327 5.08 20.22 -3.54
C ALA A 327 5.76 18.89 -3.87
N ALA A 328 5.50 18.30 -5.05
CA ALA A 328 6.12 17.06 -5.49
C ALA A 328 7.65 17.16 -5.57
N ILE A 329 8.18 18.19 -6.23
CA ILE A 329 9.62 18.45 -6.33
C ILE A 329 10.24 18.58 -4.93
N ARG A 330 9.58 19.32 -4.03
CA ARG A 330 10.05 19.50 -2.65
C ARG A 330 10.08 18.17 -1.89
N SER A 331 9.06 17.33 -2.03
CA SER A 331 9.03 16.01 -1.39
C SER A 331 10.13 15.10 -1.93
N LEU A 332 10.28 15.00 -3.25
CA LEU A 332 11.33 14.18 -3.88
C LEU A 332 12.73 14.59 -3.42
N LYS A 333 13.02 15.89 -3.36
CA LYS A 333 14.33 16.40 -2.90
C LYS A 333 14.63 16.17 -1.42
N LYS A 334 13.60 15.93 -0.59
CA LYS A 334 13.74 15.71 0.85
C LYS A 334 13.73 14.24 1.24
N ALA A 335 13.23 13.36 0.39
CA ALA A 335 13.13 11.92 0.64
C ALA A 335 14.49 11.22 0.50
N SER A 336 14.59 9.99 1.02
CA SER A 336 15.78 9.16 0.84
C SER A 336 15.97 8.81 -0.65
N PRO A 337 17.18 9.02 -1.22
CA PRO A 337 17.48 8.61 -2.58
C PRO A 337 17.29 7.11 -2.85
N ILE A 338 17.69 6.25 -1.90
CA ILE A 338 17.50 4.80 -1.98
C ILE A 338 16.01 4.47 -1.96
N SER A 339 15.26 5.02 -1.01
CA SER A 339 13.81 4.83 -0.90
C SER A 339 13.07 5.19 -2.18
N LEU A 340 13.44 6.29 -2.83
CA LEU A 340 12.83 6.70 -4.10
C LEU A 340 13.11 5.68 -5.21
N LYS A 341 14.36 5.22 -5.34
CA LYS A 341 14.74 4.23 -6.36
C LYS A 341 14.09 2.87 -6.11
N ILE A 342 14.04 2.41 -4.86
CA ILE A 342 13.30 1.20 -4.45
C ILE A 342 11.83 1.35 -4.84
N THR A 343 11.20 2.46 -4.46
CA THR A 343 9.77 2.69 -4.70
C THR A 343 9.43 2.67 -6.19
N LEU A 344 10.21 3.37 -7.01
CA LEU A 344 9.99 3.41 -8.47
C LEU A 344 10.10 2.01 -9.08
N ARG A 345 11.16 1.27 -8.74
CA ARG A 345 11.37 -0.10 -9.23
C ARG A 345 10.26 -1.04 -8.75
N ALA A 346 9.93 -1.00 -7.47
CA ALA A 346 8.93 -1.87 -6.86
C ALA A 346 7.56 -1.69 -7.51
N ILE A 347 7.09 -0.44 -7.69
CA ILE A 347 5.80 -0.13 -8.34
C ILE A 347 5.79 -0.66 -9.78
N ARG A 348 6.87 -0.45 -10.54
CA ARG A 348 6.93 -0.89 -11.94
C ARG A 348 6.90 -2.40 -12.10
N GLU A 349 7.70 -3.11 -11.32
CA GLU A 349 7.65 -4.58 -11.28
C GLU A 349 6.28 -5.08 -10.81
N GLY A 350 5.64 -4.34 -9.91
CA GLY A 350 4.31 -4.63 -9.38
C GLY A 350 3.19 -4.67 -10.44
N ARG A 351 3.39 -4.04 -11.60
CA ARG A 351 2.44 -4.07 -12.73
C ARG A 351 2.23 -5.50 -13.28
N LEU A 352 3.25 -6.35 -13.18
CA LEU A 352 3.24 -7.73 -13.70
C LEU A 352 3.11 -8.79 -12.60
N GLN A 353 3.02 -8.36 -11.33
CA GLN A 353 3.03 -9.26 -10.17
C GLN A 353 1.65 -9.34 -9.51
N GLY A 354 1.33 -10.50 -8.95
CA GLY A 354 0.21 -10.67 -8.03
C GLY A 354 0.51 -10.11 -6.64
N VAL A 355 -0.53 -9.90 -5.81
CA VAL A 355 -0.37 -9.32 -4.47
C VAL A 355 0.61 -10.09 -3.58
N GLY A 356 0.59 -11.43 -3.64
CA GLY A 356 1.52 -12.26 -2.87
C GLY A 356 2.98 -12.07 -3.28
N GLN A 357 3.26 -11.98 -4.57
CA GLN A 357 4.62 -11.71 -5.07
C GLN A 357 5.11 -10.32 -4.65
N CYS A 358 4.23 -9.31 -4.67
CA CYS A 358 4.56 -7.99 -4.14
C CYS A 358 4.88 -8.03 -2.64
N LEU A 359 4.07 -8.71 -1.83
CA LEU A 359 4.30 -8.80 -0.38
C LEU A 359 5.59 -9.56 -0.02
N MET A 360 5.94 -10.61 -0.75
CA MET A 360 7.23 -11.31 -0.57
C MET A 360 8.41 -10.40 -0.93
N LYS A 361 8.29 -9.61 -2.00
CA LYS A 361 9.30 -8.60 -2.37
C LYS A 361 9.42 -7.52 -1.29
N ASP A 362 8.29 -6.99 -0.81
CA ASP A 362 8.26 -6.01 0.28
C ASP A 362 8.95 -6.57 1.54
N TYR A 363 8.75 -7.85 1.85
CA TYR A 363 9.42 -8.50 2.98
C TYR A 363 10.94 -8.50 2.86
N ARG A 364 11.46 -8.88 1.68
CA ARG A 364 12.90 -8.86 1.39
C ARG A 364 13.47 -7.45 1.51
N LEU A 365 12.79 -6.47 0.93
CA LEU A 365 13.16 -5.05 1.01
C LEU A 365 13.20 -4.57 2.46
N CYS A 366 12.19 -4.86 3.26
CA CYS A 366 12.17 -4.53 4.69
C CYS A 366 13.34 -5.17 5.43
N CYS A 367 13.64 -6.44 5.18
CA CYS A 367 14.76 -7.12 5.84
C CYS A 367 16.11 -6.46 5.51
N HIS A 368 16.37 -6.14 4.24
CA HIS A 368 17.59 -5.42 3.86
C HIS A 368 17.70 -4.03 4.50
N ILE A 369 16.59 -3.29 4.57
CA ILE A 369 16.57 -1.97 5.24
C ILE A 369 16.84 -2.11 6.74
N LEU A 370 16.20 -3.07 7.41
CA LEU A 370 16.36 -3.28 8.85
C LEU A 370 17.79 -3.70 9.24
N ARG A 371 18.51 -4.38 8.35
CA ARG A 371 19.92 -4.80 8.57
C ARG A 371 20.93 -3.67 8.43
N LYS A 372 20.56 -2.55 7.79
CA LYS A 372 21.43 -1.38 7.55
C LYS A 372 22.78 -1.68 6.87
N GLU A 373 22.87 -2.78 6.11
CA GLU A 373 24.13 -3.19 5.47
C GLU A 373 24.53 -2.29 4.29
N ALA A 374 23.53 -1.71 3.63
CA ALA A 374 23.70 -0.91 2.42
C ALA A 374 23.46 0.59 2.63
N SER A 375 22.82 0.97 3.74
CA SER A 375 22.49 2.36 4.06
C SER A 375 22.19 2.51 5.55
N ASN A 376 22.56 3.67 6.10
CA ASN A 376 22.24 4.08 7.47
C ASN A 376 21.07 5.07 7.54
N ASP A 377 20.22 5.16 6.50
CA ASP A 377 19.10 6.09 6.36
C ASP A 377 18.19 6.18 7.60
N PHE A 378 18.63 6.98 8.57
CA PHE A 378 17.97 7.34 9.82
C PHE A 378 18.64 8.65 10.26
N PHE A 379 17.90 9.77 10.21
CA PHE A 379 18.31 11.15 10.53
C PHE A 379 19.12 11.89 9.46
N GLU A 380 20.04 11.25 8.74
CA GLU A 380 20.72 11.78 7.55
C GLU A 380 20.74 10.72 6.44
N TRP A 381 20.56 11.14 5.18
CA TRP A 381 20.53 10.20 4.05
C TRP A 381 21.94 9.80 3.63
N ASP A 382 22.19 8.50 3.59
CA ASP A 382 23.43 7.90 3.14
C ASP A 382 23.11 6.76 2.14
N PRO A 383 23.28 6.99 0.83
CA PRO A 383 23.87 8.18 0.19
C PRO A 383 22.91 9.39 0.16
N CYS A 384 23.50 10.59 0.17
CA CYS A 384 22.75 11.84 0.27
C CYS A 384 22.17 12.36 -1.06
N SER A 385 22.50 11.74 -2.20
CA SER A 385 21.98 12.12 -3.52
C SER A 385 21.68 10.91 -4.40
N LEU A 386 20.80 11.12 -5.40
CA LEU A 386 20.37 10.08 -6.33
C LEU A 386 21.53 9.50 -7.14
N ASP A 387 22.45 10.35 -7.62
CA ASP A 387 23.59 9.94 -8.46
C ASP A 387 24.58 9.01 -7.74
N LEU A 388 24.57 9.01 -6.41
CA LEU A 388 25.46 8.19 -5.58
C LEU A 388 24.90 6.79 -5.29
N VAL A 389 23.65 6.51 -5.66
CA VAL A 389 23.05 5.17 -5.46
C VAL A 389 23.52 4.22 -6.57
N ASP A 390 24.43 3.30 -6.23
CA ASP A 390 24.94 2.27 -7.14
C ASP A 390 23.85 1.26 -7.54
N GLY A 391 23.81 0.90 -8.83
CA GLY A 391 22.92 -0.13 -9.36
C GLY A 391 23.11 -1.49 -8.69
N LYS A 392 24.34 -1.86 -8.30
CA LYS A 392 24.57 -3.13 -7.57
C LYS A 392 23.97 -3.11 -6.17
N VAL A 393 24.01 -1.97 -5.49
CA VAL A 393 23.34 -1.78 -4.19
C VAL A 393 21.83 -1.95 -4.37
N MET A 394 21.27 -1.36 -5.43
CA MET A 394 19.86 -1.54 -5.77
C MET A 394 19.48 -2.99 -6.04
N ASP A 395 20.29 -3.76 -6.76
CA ASP A 395 20.00 -5.18 -7.00
C ASP A 395 20.03 -6.02 -5.72
N ARG A 396 20.91 -5.68 -4.77
CA ARG A 396 20.98 -6.36 -3.47
C ARG A 396 19.69 -6.19 -2.67
N TYR A 397 19.07 -5.00 -2.67
CA TYR A 397 17.79 -4.79 -1.96
C TYR A 397 16.66 -5.72 -2.44
N PHE A 398 16.70 -6.15 -3.71
CA PHE A 398 15.67 -7.01 -4.31
C PHE A 398 16.04 -8.51 -4.27
N SER A 399 17.24 -8.86 -3.81
CA SER A 399 17.68 -10.25 -3.68
C SER A 399 17.22 -10.87 -2.37
N GLU A 400 17.37 -12.19 -2.28
CA GLU A 400 17.27 -12.90 -0.99
C GLU A 400 18.33 -12.38 -0.01
N VAL A 401 18.03 -12.50 1.28
CA VAL A 401 18.93 -12.06 2.35
C VAL A 401 19.90 -13.21 2.65
N ASP A 402 21.20 -12.91 2.60
CA ASP A 402 22.26 -13.86 2.94
C ASP A 402 22.46 -13.92 4.46
N ASP A 403 21.55 -14.61 5.14
CA ASP A 403 21.60 -14.85 6.58
C ASP A 403 21.03 -16.22 6.93
N ALA A 404 21.77 -17.00 7.72
CA ALA A 404 21.39 -18.37 8.08
C ALA A 404 20.09 -18.47 8.91
N CYS A 405 19.71 -17.39 9.60
CA CYS A 405 18.50 -17.30 10.40
C CYS A 405 17.33 -16.65 9.64
N TRP A 406 17.52 -16.29 8.36
CA TRP A 406 16.48 -15.69 7.54
C TRP A 406 15.76 -16.74 6.70
N GLU A 407 14.46 -16.56 6.54
CA GLU A 407 13.65 -17.26 5.56
C GLU A 407 12.77 -16.25 4.81
N ASP A 408 12.43 -16.57 3.56
CA ASP A 408 11.53 -15.72 2.78
C ASP A 408 10.08 -15.86 3.24
N LEU A 409 9.27 -14.82 2.98
CA LEU A 409 7.88 -14.75 3.44
C LEU A 409 7.05 -15.94 2.95
N LYS A 410 6.58 -16.77 3.89
CA LYS A 410 5.73 -17.93 3.59
C LYS A 410 4.26 -17.55 3.68
N LEU A 411 3.66 -17.26 2.52
CA LEU A 411 2.24 -16.97 2.42
C LEU A 411 1.40 -18.26 2.55
N PRO A 412 0.29 -18.24 3.31
CA PRO A 412 -0.57 -19.41 3.44
C PRO A 412 -1.22 -19.78 2.10
N VAL A 413 -1.44 -21.06 1.84
CA VAL A 413 -2.20 -21.49 0.65
C VAL A 413 -3.65 -21.07 0.79
N ARG A 414 -4.16 -20.32 -0.18
CA ARG A 414 -5.54 -19.83 -0.22
C ARG A 414 -6.22 -20.43 -1.43
N HIS A 415 -7.11 -21.41 -1.23
CA HIS A 415 -7.91 -21.90 -2.35
C HIS A 415 -8.83 -20.78 -2.81
N ALA A 416 -8.84 -20.52 -4.12
CA ALA A 416 -9.80 -19.63 -4.75
C ALA A 416 -11.22 -20.08 -4.35
N SER A 417 -12.06 -19.12 -3.99
CA SER A 417 -13.48 -19.38 -3.83
C SER A 417 -13.99 -19.98 -5.13
N LYS A 418 -14.55 -21.20 -5.08
CA LYS A 418 -15.44 -21.71 -6.11
C LYS A 418 -16.77 -20.95 -5.98
N LEU A 419 -16.80 -19.68 -6.40
CA LEU A 419 -18.04 -18.95 -6.59
C LEU A 419 -18.07 -18.43 -8.01
#